data_AF-A0AAW5QU98-F1
#
_entry.id   AF-A0AAW5QU98-F1
#
_cell.length_a   1.000
_cell.length_b   1.000
_cell.length_c   1.000
_cell.angle_alpha   90.00
_cell.angle_beta   90.00
_cell.angle_gamma   90.00
#
_symmetry.space_group_name_H-M   'P 1'
#
loop_
_entity.id
_entity.type
_entity.pdbx_description
1 polymer ?
#
loop_
_entity_poly.entity_id
_entity_poly.type
_entity_poly.pdbx_seq_one_letter_code
_entity_poly.pdbx_strand_id
1 'polypeptide(L)' 'GIESVETIDTADGSLAVLGHTPAPDGAPTVRLYSHYDVQPPGDESLWRSEPVTLTERDGRWYGRGAADCKGNVVMHR' A
#
# COMPACT_ATOMS: atom_id res chain seq x y z
N GLY A 1 -4.49 17.34 -3.05
CA GLY A 1 -4.16 16.31 -2.05
C GLY A 1 -5.45 15.72 -1.51
N ILE A 2 -5.39 14.71 -0.65
CA ILE A 2 -6.59 14.11 -0.03
C ILE A 2 -7.22 15.13 0.93
N GLU A 3 -8.50 15.42 0.77
CA GLU A 3 -9.20 16.49 1.51
C GLU A 3 -9.85 15.97 2.81
N SER A 4 -10.34 14.73 2.80
CA SER A 4 -10.83 14.06 4.02
C SER A 4 -10.21 12.68 4.16
N VAL A 5 -9.95 12.28 5.41
CA VAL A 5 -9.43 10.96 5.76
C VAL A 5 -10.22 10.44 6.96
N GLU A 6 -10.72 9.21 6.85
CA GLU A 6 -11.35 8.49 7.95
C GLU A 6 -10.90 7.04 7.98
N THR A 7 -11.06 6.41 9.14
CA THR A 7 -10.86 4.98 9.33
C THR A 7 -12.22 4.30 9.51
N ILE A 8 -12.40 3.18 8.85
CA ILE A 8 -13.61 2.36 8.90
C ILE A 8 -13.24 1.01 9.47
N ASP A 9 -13.89 0.60 10.56
CA ASP A 9 -13.73 -0.75 11.11
C ASP A 9 -14.24 -1.79 10.11
N THR A 10 -13.43 -2.81 9.84
CA THR A 10 -13.81 -3.94 8.99
C THR A 10 -14.29 -5.13 9.82
N ALA A 11 -14.98 -6.07 9.19
CA ALA A 11 -15.58 -7.22 9.87
C ALA A 11 -14.55 -8.15 10.58
N ASP A 12 -13.29 -8.11 10.17
CA ASP A 12 -12.17 -8.86 10.75
C ASP A 12 -11.38 -8.04 11.80
N GLY A 13 -11.84 -6.83 12.14
CA GLY A 13 -11.21 -5.95 13.12
C GLY A 13 -10.00 -5.16 12.59
N SER A 14 -9.70 -5.25 11.29
CA SER A 14 -8.75 -4.34 10.64
C SER A 14 -9.36 -2.94 10.42
N LEU A 15 -8.54 -1.98 10.01
CA LEU A 15 -8.98 -0.63 9.70
C LEU A 15 -8.82 -0.36 8.21
N ALA A 16 -9.93 -0.12 7.50
CA ALA A 16 -9.85 0.45 6.16
C ALA A 16 -9.62 1.96 6.29
N VAL A 17 -8.66 2.51 5.54
CA VAL A 17 -8.44 3.96 5.45
C VAL A 17 -9.13 4.47 4.20
N LEU A 18 -10.11 5.36 4.36
CA LEU A 18 -10.79 6.03 3.25
C LEU A 18 -10.29 7.47 3.13
N GLY A 19 -9.65 7.77 2.01
CA GLY A 19 -9.31 9.12 1.61
C GLY A 19 -10.21 9.60 0.48
N HIS A 20 -10.70 10.84 0.55
CA HIS A 20 -11.55 11.41 -0.50
C HIS A 20 -11.11 12.83 -0.90
N THR A 21 -11.19 13.08 -2.20
CA THR A 21 -11.14 14.41 -2.83
C THR A 21 -12.25 14.43 -3.87
N PRO A 22 -13.14 15.43 -3.88
CA PRO A 22 -14.21 15.53 -4.88
C PRO A 22 -13.64 15.59 -6.30
N ALA A 23 -14.31 14.92 -7.24
CA ALA A 23 -13.99 15.08 -8.66
C ALA A 23 -14.40 16.49 -9.12
N PRO A 24 -13.69 17.09 -10.10
CA PRO A 24 -14.14 18.33 -10.74
C PRO A 24 -15.55 18.18 -11.33
N ASP A 25 -16.29 19.28 -11.43
CA ASP A 25 -17.63 19.28 -12.01
C ASP A 25 -17.65 18.64 -13.41
N GLY A 26 -18.53 17.66 -13.59
CA GLY A 26 -18.68 16.92 -14.85
C GLY A 26 -17.64 15.83 -15.10
N ALA A 27 -16.67 15.62 -14.21
CA ALA A 27 -15.72 14.52 -14.29
C ALA A 27 -16.20 13.28 -13.51
N PRO A 28 -15.82 12.06 -13.92
CA PRO A 28 -16.13 10.85 -13.17
C PRO A 28 -15.26 10.73 -11.90
N THR A 29 -15.82 10.11 -10.87
CA THR A 29 -15.06 9.71 -9.67
C THR A 29 -14.33 8.39 -9.92
N VAL A 30 -13.03 8.35 -9.60
CA VAL A 30 -12.23 7.12 -9.61
C VAL A 30 -11.98 6.65 -8.19
N ARG A 31 -12.10 5.34 -7.95
CA ARG A 31 -11.71 4.72 -6.67
C ARG A 31 -10.47 3.87 -6.88
N LEU A 32 -9.44 4.15 -6.09
CA LEU A 32 -8.26 3.31 -5.96
C LEU A 32 -8.42 2.46 -4.70
N TYR A 33 -8.24 1.15 -4.84
CA TYR A 33 -8.28 0.21 -3.72
C TYR A 33 -6.92 -0.47 -3.60
N SER A 34 -6.46 -0.60 -2.36
CA SER A 34 -5.23 -1.28 -2.01
C SER A 34 -5.36 -1.82 -0.58
N HIS A 35 -4.37 -2.60 -0.15
CA HIS A 35 -4.19 -3.00 1.23
C HIS A 35 -2.77 -2.65 1.68
N TYR A 36 -2.58 -2.53 3.00
CA TYR A 36 -1.31 -2.09 3.60
C TYR A 36 -0.69 -3.12 4.55
N ASP A 37 -1.44 -4.17 4.89
CA ASP A 37 -0.90 -5.36 5.53
C ASP A 37 0.03 -6.10 4.56
N VAL A 38 0.87 -6.96 5.13
CA VAL A 38 1.82 -7.76 4.37
C VAL A 38 1.90 -9.14 4.99
N GLN A 39 2.18 -10.15 4.16
CA GLN A 39 2.47 -11.49 4.66
C GLN A 39 3.74 -11.50 5.52
N PRO A 40 3.87 -12.45 6.48
CA PRO A 40 5.12 -12.71 7.17
C PRO A 40 6.29 -12.94 6.17
N PRO A 41 7.54 -12.64 6.56
CA PRO A 41 8.68 -12.83 5.67
C PRO A 41 8.99 -14.30 5.37
N GLY A 42 8.51 -15.24 6.19
CA GLY A 42 8.87 -16.65 6.10
C GLY A 42 10.26 -16.90 6.70
N ASP A 43 11.00 -17.85 6.15
CA ASP A 43 12.38 -18.14 6.58
C ASP A 43 13.34 -17.03 6.11
N GLU A 44 13.87 -16.26 7.05
CA GLU A 44 14.78 -15.15 6.81
C GLU A 44 16.10 -15.58 6.16
N SER A 45 16.54 -16.83 6.36
CA SER A 45 17.79 -17.33 5.77
C SER A 45 17.73 -17.46 4.24
N LEU A 46 16.51 -17.49 3.67
CA LEU A 46 16.28 -17.51 2.22
C LEU A 46 16.33 -16.11 1.59
N TRP A 47 16.34 -15.06 2.41
CA TRP A 47 16.41 -13.68 1.93
C TRP A 47 17.85 -13.26 1.64
N ARG A 48 18.02 -12.50 0.57
CA ARG A 48 19.32 -11.90 0.20
C ARG A 48 19.58 -10.53 0.86
N SER A 49 18.56 -9.97 1.50
CA SER A 49 18.54 -8.70 2.21
C SER A 49 17.44 -8.75 3.25
N GLU A 50 17.57 -7.99 4.33
CA GLU A 50 16.57 -7.94 5.40
C GLU A 50 15.14 -7.72 4.85
N PRO A 51 14.15 -8.56 5.21
CA PRO A 51 12.84 -8.55 4.56
C PRO A 51 12.11 -7.20 4.66
N VAL A 52 12.24 -6.51 5.79
CA VAL A 52 11.55 -5.23 6.07
C VAL A 52 12.39 -4.00 5.72
N THR A 53 13.59 -4.19 5.18
CA THR A 53 14.44 -3.10 4.69
C THR A 53 14.38 -3.05 3.17
N LEU A 54 13.77 -2.00 2.62
CA LEU A 54 13.72 -1.81 1.17
C LEU A 54 15.15 -1.66 0.63
N THR A 55 15.57 -2.62 -0.18
CA THR A 55 16.93 -2.71 -0.71
C THR A 55 16.90 -2.70 -2.22
N GLU A 56 17.66 -1.79 -2.84
CA GLU A 56 17.80 -1.72 -4.30
C GLU A 56 18.91 -2.64 -4.78
N ARG A 57 18.65 -3.39 -5.87
CA ARG A 57 19.64 -4.19 -6.60
C ARG A 57 19.27 -4.21 -8.07
N ASP A 58 20.22 -3.88 -8.94
CA ASP A 58 20.08 -3.93 -10.39
C ASP A 58 18.81 -3.22 -10.92
N GLY A 59 18.51 -2.03 -10.36
CA GLY A 59 17.35 -1.24 -10.75
C GLY A 59 16.00 -1.77 -10.25
N ARG A 60 16.01 -2.73 -9.33
CA ARG A 60 14.81 -3.31 -8.70
C ARG A 60 14.83 -3.10 -7.19
N TRP A 61 13.67 -2.86 -6.60
CA TRP A 61 13.51 -2.73 -5.15
C TRP A 61 12.95 -4.02 -4.55
N TYR A 62 13.62 -4.50 -3.50
CA TYR A 62 13.29 -5.73 -2.80
C TYR A 62 12.96 -5.44 -1.35
N GLY A 63 11.88 -6.05 -0.88
CA GLY A 63 11.39 -5.93 0.49
C GLY A 63 9.97 -6.48 0.57
N ARG A 64 9.58 -7.01 1.72
CA ARG A 64 8.20 -7.44 1.98
C ARG A 64 7.28 -6.21 1.87
N GLY A 65 6.21 -6.35 1.11
CA GLY A 65 5.31 -5.25 0.82
C GLY A 65 5.66 -4.42 -0.41
N ALA A 66 6.88 -4.56 -0.97
CA ALA A 66 7.34 -3.69 -2.05
C ALA A 66 6.46 -3.81 -3.31
N ALA A 67 6.14 -5.04 -3.74
CA ALA A 67 5.23 -5.28 -4.86
C ALA A 67 3.78 -5.52 -4.44
N ASP A 68 3.58 -6.10 -3.25
CA ASP A 68 2.27 -6.52 -2.73
C ASP A 68 2.09 -6.02 -1.29
N CYS A 69 1.48 -4.85 -1.07
CA CYS A 69 0.95 -3.92 -2.08
C CYS A 69 1.37 -2.46 -1.82
N LYS A 70 2.34 -2.25 -0.93
CA LYS A 70 2.76 -0.90 -0.52
C LYS A 70 3.36 -0.10 -1.67
N GLY A 71 4.01 -0.76 -2.63
CA GLY A 71 4.45 -0.11 -3.87
C GLY A 71 3.30 0.56 -4.62
N ASN A 72 2.19 -0.13 -4.81
CA ASN A 72 1.02 0.43 -5.48
C ASN A 72 0.44 1.62 -4.72
N VAL A 73 0.38 1.54 -3.39
CA VAL A 73 -0.09 2.66 -2.54
C VAL A 73 0.74 3.92 -2.76
N VAL A 74 2.08 3.81 -2.84
CA VAL A 74 2.96 4.99 -2.97
C VAL A 74 3.05 5.55 -4.39
N MET A 75 2.79 4.73 -5.43
CA MET A 75 2.90 5.15 -6.83
C MET A 75 1.74 6.03 -7.29
N HIS A 76 0.55 5.90 -6.68
CA HIS A 76 -0.66 6.60 -7.11
C HIS A 76 -0.95 7.88 -6.32
N ARG A 77 0.11 8.62 -5.96
CA ARG A 77 -0.02 9.92 -5.27
C ARG A 77 -0.53 11.03 -6.18
#